data_AF-A0A015XKG8-F1
#
_entry.id   AF-A0A015XKG8-F1
#
_cell.length_a   1.000
_cell.length_b   1.000
_cell.length_c   1.000
_cell.angle_alpha   90.00
_cell.angle_beta   90.00
_cell.angle_gamma   90.00
#
_symmetry.space_group_name_H-M   'P 1'
#
loop_
_entity.id
_entity.type
_entity.pdbx_description
1 polymer ?
#
loop_
_entity_poly.entity_id
_entity_poly.type
_entity_poly.pdbx_seq_one_letter_code
_entity_poly.pdbx_strand_id
1 'polypeptide(L)' 'MNKLKLMLSAAMCAVAQNYDLYAMKRKKGMSFNPNYKVKSSVKELREFTIRGKVVMAYSKKDAIKRLKHKK' A
#
# COMPACT_ATOMS: atom_id res chain seq x y z
N MET A 1 -25.33 -28.91 39.44
CA MET A 1 -24.16 -28.40 38.68
C MET A 1 -22.89 -28.71 39.48
N ASN A 2 -21.95 -29.47 38.92
CA ASN A 2 -20.83 -30.01 39.69
C ASN A 2 -19.85 -28.90 40.10
N LYS A 3 -19.40 -28.86 41.36
CA LYS A 3 -18.46 -27.84 41.89
C LYS A 3 -17.20 -27.69 41.02
N LEU A 4 -16.67 -28.80 40.50
CA LEU A 4 -15.53 -28.79 39.60
C LEU A 4 -15.79 -28.02 38.29
N LYS A 5 -17.00 -28.16 37.71
CA LYS A 5 -17.38 -27.40 36.50
C LYS A 5 -17.51 -25.91 36.78
N LEU A 6 -18.02 -25.54 37.97
CA LEU A 6 -18.14 -24.14 38.39
C LEU A 6 -16.76 -23.49 38.63
N MET A 7 -15.84 -24.20 39.27
CA MET A 7 -14.47 -23.69 39.45
C MET A 7 -13.72 -23.57 38.13
N LEU A 8 -13.90 -24.54 37.22
CA LEU A 8 -13.30 -24.48 35.89
C LEU A 8 -13.83 -23.28 35.08
N SER A 9 -15.15 -23.03 35.11
CA SER A 9 -15.72 -21.87 34.41
C SER A 9 -15.27 -20.55 35.01
N ALA A 10 -15.19 -20.46 36.34
CA ALA A 10 -14.70 -19.26 37.02
C ALA A 10 -13.22 -18.97 36.67
N ALA A 11 -12.38 -20.00 36.61
CA ALA A 11 -10.98 -19.87 36.22
C ALA A 11 -10.82 -19.39 34.76
N MET A 12 -11.62 -19.93 33.83
CA MET A 12 -11.60 -19.50 32.42
C MET A 12 -12.04 -18.04 32.25
N CYS A 13 -13.09 -17.60 32.96
CA CYS A 13 -13.53 -16.21 32.95
C CYS A 13 -12.47 -15.24 33.50
N ALA A 14 -11.76 -15.62 34.57
CA ALA A 14 -10.69 -14.81 35.15
C ALA A 14 -9.47 -14.66 34.22
N VAL A 15 -9.14 -15.69 33.45
CA VAL A 15 -8.08 -15.62 32.43
C VAL A 15 -8.48 -14.69 31.29
N ALA A 16 -9.75 -14.74 30.85
CA ALA A 16 -10.26 -13.87 29.79
C ALA A 16 -10.27 -12.38 30.18
N GLN A 17 -10.57 -12.07 31.45
CA GLN A 17 -10.57 -10.69 31.96
C GLN A 17 -9.17 -10.06 32.07
N ASN A 18 -8.13 -10.89 32.22
CA ASN A 18 -6.74 -10.41 32.30
C ASN A 18 -6.07 -10.25 30.93
N TYR A 19 -6.73 -10.65 29.84
CA TYR A 19 -6.18 -10.58 28.49
C TYR A 19 -6.72 -9.36 27.75
N ASP A 20 -6.23 -8.17 28.12
CA ASP A 20 -6.52 -6.95 27.37
C ASP A 20 -5.64 -6.90 26.11
N LEU A 21 -6.20 -7.41 25.02
CA LEU A 21 -5.63 -7.37 23.67
C LEU A 21 -5.29 -5.93 23.21
N TYR A 22 -5.95 -4.91 23.76
CA TYR A 22 -5.74 -3.51 23.43
C TYR A 22 -4.71 -2.83 24.34
N ALA A 23 -4.44 -3.36 25.54
CA ALA A 23 -3.37 -2.90 26.44
C ALA A 23 -1.97 -3.37 26.01
N MET A 24 -1.88 -4.28 25.03
CA MET A 24 -0.60 -4.60 24.38
C MET A 24 -0.06 -3.31 23.74
N LYS A 25 0.89 -2.65 24.41
CA LYS A 25 1.62 -1.51 23.87
C LYS A 25 2.13 -1.91 22.49
N ARG A 26 1.51 -1.39 21.42
CA ARG A 26 1.96 -1.63 20.06
C ARG A 26 3.43 -1.24 20.02
N LYS A 27 4.33 -2.22 19.85
CA LYS A 27 5.75 -1.97 19.68
C LYS A 27 5.86 -0.87 18.63
N LYS A 28 6.54 0.23 19.00
CA LYS A 28 6.82 1.45 18.23
C LYS A 28 6.38 1.32 16.77
N GLY A 29 5.35 2.06 16.37
CA GLY A 29 4.77 1.99 15.02
C GLY A 29 5.81 2.05 13.91
N MET A 30 5.45 1.58 12.72
CA MET A 30 6.36 1.55 11.57
C MET A 30 7.07 2.90 11.40
N SER A 31 8.40 2.86 11.40
CA SER A 31 9.22 4.05 11.20
C SER A 31 9.40 4.28 9.71
N PHE A 32 8.80 5.33 9.18
CA PHE A 32 9.06 5.78 7.81
C PHE A 32 10.31 6.65 7.78
N ASN A 33 11.12 6.53 6.74
CA ASN A 33 12.27 7.42 6.53
C ASN A 33 11.75 8.83 6.14
N PRO A 34 11.90 9.86 6.99
CA PRO A 34 11.42 11.21 6.67
C PRO A 34 12.16 11.84 5.49
N ASN A 35 13.36 11.33 5.18
CA ASN A 35 14.17 11.80 4.07
C ASN A 35 13.87 11.06 2.76
N TYR A 36 12.93 10.11 2.75
CA TYR A 36 12.57 9.42 1.51
C TYR A 36 11.90 10.40 0.54
N LYS A 37 12.56 10.64 -0.59
CA LYS A 37 12.01 11.40 -1.72
C LYS A 37 11.97 10.49 -2.94
N VAL A 38 10.80 10.34 -3.54
CA VAL A 38 10.65 9.65 -4.83
C VAL A 38 11.46 10.43 -5.88
N LYS A 39 12.33 9.74 -6.61
CA LYS A 39 13.09 10.36 -7.70
C LYS A 39 12.11 10.88 -8.74
N SER A 40 12.18 12.17 -9.08
CA SER A 40 11.41 12.74 -10.18
C SER A 40 11.87 12.08 -11.48
N SER A 41 10.99 11.36 -12.15
CA SER A 41 11.25 10.93 -13.53
C SER A 41 11.04 12.12 -14.45
N VAL A 42 12.13 12.72 -14.92
CA VAL A 42 12.07 13.73 -15.98
C VAL A 42 11.78 12.98 -17.28
N LYS A 43 10.65 13.32 -17.91
CA LYS A 43 10.33 12.80 -19.24
C LYS A 43 10.93 13.73 -20.27
N GLU A 44 11.85 13.19 -21.07
CA GLU A 44 12.44 13.91 -22.18
C GLU A 44 11.58 13.78 -23.44
N LEU A 45 11.61 14.81 -24.27
CA LEU A 45 11.00 14.78 -25.58
C LEU A 45 11.88 13.91 -26.51
N ARG A 46 11.32 12.84 -27.05
CA ARG A 46 12.05 11.89 -27.92
C ARG A 46 11.25 11.54 -29.16
N GLU A 47 11.94 11.05 -30.17
CA GLU A 47 11.34 10.54 -31.40
C GLU A 47 10.72 9.17 -31.17
N PHE A 48 9.48 9.00 -31.63
CA PHE A 48 8.79 7.72 -31.64
C PHE A 48 8.23 7.44 -33.04
N THR A 49 8.57 6.28 -33.59
CA THR A 49 7.97 5.79 -34.83
C THR A 49 6.70 5.02 -34.52
N ILE A 50 5.54 5.61 -34.85
CA ILE A 50 4.21 5.00 -34.66
C ILE A 50 3.53 4.89 -36.02
N ARG A 51 3.22 3.65 -36.46
CA ARG A 51 2.58 3.37 -37.77
C ARG A 51 3.30 4.01 -38.96
N GLY A 52 4.63 3.95 -38.97
CA GLY A 52 5.48 4.52 -40.03
C GLY A 52 5.63 6.05 -39.99
N LYS A 53 5.05 6.73 -39.00
CA LYS A 53 5.18 8.19 -38.81
C LYS A 53 6.04 8.48 -37.58
N VAL A 54 6.99 9.40 -37.73
CA VAL A 54 7.82 9.88 -36.63
C VAL A 54 7.06 10.98 -35.87
N VAL A 55 6.97 10.84 -34.55
CA VAL A 55 6.27 11.76 -33.65
C VAL A 55 7.15 12.07 -32.45
N MET A 56 7.39 13.35 -32.20
CA MET A 56 8.02 13.84 -30.97
C MET A 56 7.03 13.77 -29.81
N ALA A 57 7.36 12.99 -28.77
CA ALA A 57 6.52 12.81 -27.61
C ALA A 57 7.33 12.49 -26.35
N TYR A 58 6.65 12.50 -25.19
CA TYR A 58 7.27 12.13 -23.90
C TYR A 58 7.15 10.63 -23.58
N SER A 59 6.36 9.89 -24.38
CA SER A 59 6.17 8.44 -24.24
C SER A 59 5.48 7.87 -25.49
N LYS A 60 5.53 6.55 -25.66
CA LYS A 60 4.76 5.85 -26.72
C LYS A 60 3.26 6.12 -26.63
N LYS A 61 2.69 6.16 -25.41
CA LYS A 61 1.26 6.47 -25.19
C LYS A 61 0.91 7.87 -25.68
N ASP A 62 1.76 8.85 -25.34
CA ASP A 62 1.60 10.23 -25.79
C ASP A 62 1.74 10.34 -27.33
N ALA A 63 2.71 9.65 -27.92
CA ALA A 63 2.87 9.60 -29.38
C ALA A 63 1.61 9.07 -30.10
N ILE A 64 1.02 7.97 -29.60
CA ILE A 64 -0.22 7.40 -30.14
C ILE A 64 -1.38 8.40 -29.99
N LYS A 65 -1.48 9.06 -28.83
CA LYS A 65 -2.52 10.07 -28.56
C LYS A 65 -2.41 11.22 -29.55
N ARG A 66 -1.23 11.82 -29.70
CA ARG A 66 -0.95 12.90 -30.67
C ARG A 66 -1.28 12.47 -32.10
N LEU A 67 -0.96 11.23 -32.46
CA LEU A 67 -1.26 10.70 -33.80
C LEU A 67 -2.77 10.57 -34.04
N LYS A 68 -3.57 10.16 -33.05
CA LYS A 68 -5.03 10.06 -33.17
C LYS A 68 -5.73 11.42 -33.23
N HIS A 69 -5.15 12.45 -32.59
CA HIS A 69 -5.72 13.81 -32.57
C HIS A 69 -5.29 14.69 -33.77
N LYS A 70 -4.33 14.25 -34.59
CA LYS A 70 -4.11 14.82 -35.92
C LYS A 70 -5.27 14.39 -36.83
N LYS A 71 -6.37 15.15 -36.78
CA LYS A 71 -7.40 15.14 -37.81
C LYS A 71 -6.87 15.78 -39.08
#